data_AF-A0A9E3SP07-F1
#
_entry.id   AF-A0A9E3SP07-F1
#
_cell.length_a   1.000
_cell.length_b   1.000
_cell.length_c   1.000
_cell.angle_alpha   90.00
_cell.angle_beta   90.00
_cell.angle_gamma   90.00
#
_symmetry.space_group_name_H-M   'P 1'
#
loop_
_entity.id
_entity.type
_entity.pdbx_description
1 polymer ?
#
loop_
_entity_poly.entity_id
_entity_poly.type
_entity_poly.pdbx_seq_one_letter_code
_entity_poly.pdbx_strand_id
1 'polypeptide(L)'
;MNVQEQIEKYITSQPEPKCSDMQALHRIVLEVMPACKLWFMDGKNSENRTVSNPNIGYGLQTMKYADGTNREFYQIGLSANKTGISVYILGIKDKKYLAQTYG
;
A
#
# COMPACT_ATOMS: atom_id res chain seq x y z
N MET A 1 15.89 11.51 -1.07
CA MET A 1 15.44 10.15 -1.42
C MET A 1 14.06 10.30 -2.06
N ASN A 2 13.87 9.80 -3.28
CA ASN A 2 12.56 9.82 -3.92
C ASN A 2 11.69 8.67 -3.41
N VAL A 3 10.41 8.63 -3.82
CA VAL A 3 9.47 7.61 -3.36
C VAL A 3 9.85 6.21 -3.81
N GLN A 4 10.44 6.06 -5.00
CA GLN A 4 10.88 4.78 -5.55
C GLN A 4 12.04 4.20 -4.73
N GLU A 5 13.02 5.03 -4.36
CA GLU A 5 14.15 4.65 -3.50
C GLU A 5 13.65 4.25 -2.09
N GLN A 6 12.63 4.95 -1.56
CA GLN A 6 12.00 4.57 -0.30
C GLN A 6 11.32 3.21 -0.36
N ILE A 7 10.61 2.95 -1.45
CA ILE A 7 9.93 1.67 -1.70
C ILE A 7 10.95 0.54 -1.82
N GLU A 8 11.98 0.71 -2.65
CA GLU A 8 13.03 -0.28 -2.86
C GLU A 8 13.76 -0.60 -1.55
N LYS A 9 14.13 0.42 -0.79
CA LYS A 9 14.74 0.25 0.54
C LYS A 9 13.84 -0.52 1.50
N TYR A 10 12.53 -0.25 1.46
CA TYR A 10 11.59 -0.95 2.32
C TYR A 10 11.42 -2.43 1.93
N ILE A 11 11.27 -2.73 0.63
CA ILE A 11 11.15 -4.12 0.14
C ILE A 11 12.41 -4.91 0.50
N THR A 12 13.58 -4.38 0.17
CA THR A 12 14.88 -5.04 0.42
C THR A 12 15.24 -5.18 1.89
N SER A 13 14.59 -4.40 2.78
CA SER A 13 14.74 -4.56 4.23
C SER A 13 13.97 -5.74 4.82
N GLN A 14 13.04 -6.35 4.07
CA GLN A 14 12.28 -7.49 4.57
C GLN A 14 13.10 -8.78 4.50
N PRO A 15 12.94 -9.70 5.46
CA PRO A 15 13.54 -11.03 5.36
C PRO A 15 12.84 -11.86 4.27
N GLU A 16 13.55 -12.81 3.66
CA GLU A 16 12.95 -13.79 2.74
C GLU A 16 11.97 -14.73 3.48
N PRO A 17 10.89 -15.19 2.82
CA PRO A 17 10.52 -14.96 1.41
C PRO A 17 9.80 -13.62 1.14
N LYS A 18 9.60 -12.79 2.16
CA LYS A 18 8.75 -11.59 2.05
C LYS A 18 9.32 -10.53 1.13
N CYS A 19 10.65 -10.39 1.08
CA CYS A 19 11.32 -9.48 0.15
C CYS A 19 10.97 -9.84 -1.30
N SER A 20 11.21 -11.09 -1.69
CA SER A 20 10.89 -11.57 -3.05
C SER A 20 9.39 -11.48 -3.38
N ASP A 21 8.51 -11.85 -2.44
CA ASP A 21 7.06 -11.74 -2.62
C ASP A 21 6.60 -10.28 -2.79
N MET A 22 7.12 -9.36 -1.97
CA MET A 22 6.80 -7.93 -2.08
C MET A 22 7.33 -7.33 -3.38
N GLN A 23 8.51 -7.74 -3.84
CA GLN A 23 9.07 -7.31 -5.13
C GLN A 23 8.20 -7.79 -6.31
N ALA A 24 7.69 -9.02 -6.23
CA ALA A 24 6.77 -9.56 -7.23
C ALA A 24 5.44 -8.79 -7.25
N LEU A 25 4.84 -8.57 -6.08
CA LEU A 25 3.59 -7.81 -5.96
C LEU A 25 3.75 -6.36 -6.43
N HIS A 26 4.85 -5.69 -6.07
CA HIS A 26 5.16 -4.33 -6.53
C HIS A 26 5.18 -4.25 -8.05
N ARG A 27 5.84 -5.21 -8.71
CA ARG A 27 5.92 -5.30 -10.17
C ARG A 27 4.57 -5.54 -10.82
N ILE A 28 3.80 -6.50 -10.31
CA ILE A 28 2.46 -6.82 -10.84
C ILE A 28 1.56 -5.59 -10.78
N VAL A 29 1.58 -4.84 -9.67
CA VAL A 29 0.75 -3.63 -9.54
C VAL A 29 1.18 -2.56 -10.54
N LEU A 30 2.48 -2.37 -10.77
CA LEU A 30 2.98 -1.44 -11.79
C LEU A 30 2.67 -1.88 -13.22
N GLU A 31 2.64 -3.19 -13.51
CA GLU A 31 2.21 -3.70 -14.82
C GLU A 31 0.72 -3.45 -15.08
N VAL A 32 -0.12 -3.62 -14.05
CA VAL A 32 -1.56 -3.35 -14.12
C VAL A 32 -1.84 -1.84 -14.17
N MET A 33 -1.02 -1.02 -13.51
CA MET A 33 -1.22 0.43 -13.37
C MET A 33 0.06 1.23 -13.65
N PRO A 34 0.56 1.27 -14.90
CA PRO A 34 1.91 1.76 -15.22
C PRO A 34 2.15 3.24 -14.98
N ALA A 35 1.09 4.06 -14.97
CA ALA A 35 1.17 5.49 -14.72
C ALA A 35 0.57 5.90 -13.36
N CYS A 36 0.45 4.95 -12.42
CA CYS A 36 -0.14 5.27 -11.12
C CYS A 36 0.77 6.14 -10.24
N LYS A 37 0.14 6.94 -9.39
CA LYS A 37 0.86 7.67 -8.32
C LYS A 37 1.37 6.66 -7.29
N LEU A 38 2.67 6.75 -6.99
CA LEU A 38 3.31 5.99 -5.93
C LEU A 38 3.32 6.78 -4.62
N TRP A 39 3.15 6.07 -3.52
CA TRP A 39 3.19 6.60 -2.17
C TRP A 39 4.10 5.74 -1.32
N PHE A 40 4.79 6.36 -0.38
CA PHE A 40 5.47 5.65 0.69
C PHE A 40 5.11 6.29 2.03
N MET A 41 4.68 5.45 2.97
CA MET A 41 4.41 5.84 4.35
C MET A 41 5.34 5.03 5.25
N ASP A 42 6.19 5.69 6.02
CA ASP A 42 7.17 5.03 6.90
C ASP A 42 6.57 4.52 8.23
N GLY A 43 5.27 4.75 8.43
CA GLY A 43 4.52 4.31 9.60
C GLY A 43 4.73 5.18 10.83
N LYS A 44 5.35 6.35 10.69
CA LYS A 44 5.62 7.27 11.80
C LYS A 44 4.69 8.47 11.81
N ASN A 45 4.41 8.97 13.02
CA ASN A 45 3.68 10.23 13.21
C ASN A 45 4.63 11.45 13.19
N SER A 46 4.08 12.66 13.40
CA SER A 46 4.84 13.92 13.46
C SER A 46 5.86 13.98 14.61
N GLU A 47 5.71 13.14 15.63
CA GLU A 47 6.66 12.99 16.75
C GLU A 47 7.71 11.90 16.47
N ASN A 48 7.78 11.38 15.24
CA ASN A 48 8.68 10.30 14.81
C ASN A 48 8.44 8.97 15.57
N ARG A 49 7.25 8.79 16.17
CA ARG A 49 6.84 7.54 16.82
C ARG A 49 6.23 6.60 15.80
N THR A 50 6.64 5.33 15.82
CA THR A 50 6.02 4.27 15.01
C THR A 50 4.60 4.00 15.50
N VAL A 51 3.62 4.22 14.62
CA VAL A 51 2.19 4.03 14.89
C VAL A 51 1.55 3.01 13.94
N SER A 52 2.23 2.65 12.86
CA SER A 52 1.81 1.61 11.93
C SER A 52 3.02 0.98 11.24
N ASN A 53 2.78 -0.12 10.53
CA ASN A 53 3.80 -0.68 9.64
C ASN A 53 4.00 0.26 8.44
N PRO A 54 5.25 0.39 7.94
CA PRO A 54 5.47 1.05 6.67
C PRO A 54 4.64 0.40 5.56
N ASN A 55 4.24 1.19 4.57
CA ASN A 55 3.47 0.68 3.44
C ASN A 55 3.71 1.47 2.16
N ILE A 56 3.51 0.76 1.06
CA ILE A 56 3.58 1.29 -0.30
C ILE A 56 2.15 1.49 -0.78
N GLY A 57 1.86 2.68 -1.29
CA GLY A 57 0.58 2.99 -1.90
C GLY A 57 0.69 3.10 -3.42
N TYR A 58 -0.35 2.68 -4.12
CA TYR A 58 -0.48 2.77 -5.57
C TYR A 58 -1.81 3.39 -5.97
N GLY A 59 -1.79 4.25 -6.98
CA GLY A 59 -2.98 4.91 -7.51
C GLY A 59 -3.49 6.04 -6.62
N LEU A 60 -4.71 6.49 -6.88
CA LEU A 60 -5.34 7.60 -6.18
C LEU A 60 -6.80 7.26 -5.93
N GLN A 61 -7.23 7.37 -4.68
CA GLN A 61 -8.61 7.24 -4.24
C GLN A 61 -8.99 8.48 -3.44
N THR A 62 -10.07 9.15 -3.85
CA THR A 62 -10.64 10.28 -3.11
C THR A 62 -11.68 9.77 -2.12
N MET A 63 -11.43 9.99 -0.83
CA MET A 63 -12.37 9.68 0.25
C MET A 63 -13.12 10.94 0.64
N LYS A 64 -14.46 10.89 0.62
CA LYS A 64 -15.32 11.97 1.09
C LYS A 64 -15.67 11.76 2.57
N TYR A 65 -15.38 12.75 3.40
CA TYR A 65 -15.68 12.74 4.81
C TYR A 65 -17.08 13.26 5.12
N ALA A 66 -17.56 12.97 6.33
CA ALA A 66 -18.90 13.38 6.79
C ALA A 66 -19.06 14.90 6.89
N ASP A 67 -17.97 15.63 7.09
CA ASP A 67 -17.91 17.10 7.10
C ASP A 67 -17.90 17.71 5.68
N GLY A 68 -17.97 16.88 4.63
CA GLY A 68 -17.96 17.30 3.24
C GLY A 68 -16.56 17.51 2.63
N THR A 69 -15.49 17.41 3.43
CA THR A 69 -14.12 17.50 2.93
C THR A 69 -13.70 16.22 2.19
N ASN A 70 -12.68 16.35 1.35
CA ASN A 70 -12.11 15.23 0.61
C ASN A 70 -10.67 15.00 1.05
N ARG A 71 -10.27 13.73 1.11
CA ARG A 71 -8.88 13.34 1.27
C ARG A 71 -8.45 12.42 0.15
N GLU A 72 -7.30 12.73 -0.42
CA GLU A 72 -6.60 11.84 -1.31
C GLU A 72 -5.82 10.78 -0.54
N PHE A 73 -5.93 9.55 -1.00
CA PHE A 73 -5.12 8.45 -0.52
C PHE A 73 -4.81 7.47 -1.65
N TYR A 74 -3.97 6.46 -1.40
CA TYR A 74 -3.75 5.42 -2.39
C TYR A 74 -5.01 4.57 -2.60
N GLN A 75 -5.11 3.94 -3.77
CA GLN A 75 -6.18 2.98 -4.05
C GLN A 75 -5.79 1.57 -3.58
N ILE A 76 -4.52 1.19 -3.77
CA ILE A 76 -3.97 -0.10 -3.33
C ILE A 76 -2.86 0.17 -2.32
N GLY A 77 -2.87 -0.52 -1.18
CA GLY A 77 -1.81 -0.48 -0.17
C GLY A 77 -1.13 -1.84 -0.03
N LEU A 78 0.19 -1.84 0.17
CA LEU A 78 0.99 -3.04 0.37
C LEU A 78 1.87 -2.87 1.61
N SER A 79 1.75 -3.77 2.59
CA SER A 79 2.53 -3.70 3.83
C SER A 79 2.97 -5.09 4.30
N ALA A 80 4.25 -5.24 4.62
CA ALA A 80 4.76 -6.35 5.40
C ALA A 80 4.14 -6.34 6.81
N ASN A 81 3.74 -7.51 7.29
CA ASN A 81 3.33 -7.73 8.68
C ASN A 81 4.18 -8.84 9.31
N LYS A 82 3.85 -9.29 10.53
CA LYS A 82 4.66 -10.30 11.25
C LYS A 82 4.69 -11.65 10.53
N THR A 83 3.59 -12.07 9.92
CA THR A 83 3.42 -13.43 9.36
C THR A 83 3.40 -13.46 7.84
N GLY A 84 3.28 -12.32 7.17
CA GLY A 84 3.17 -12.24 5.72
C GLY A 84 3.04 -10.81 5.22
N ILE A 85 2.16 -10.62 4.24
CA ILE A 85 1.94 -9.35 3.53
C ILE A 85 0.44 -9.05 3.59
N SER A 86 0.11 -7.81 3.93
CA SER A 86 -1.25 -7.26 3.85
C SER A 86 -1.40 -6.47 2.56
N VAL A 87 -2.47 -6.74 1.81
CA VAL A 87 -2.91 -5.95 0.66
C VAL A 87 -4.21 -5.25 0.99
N TYR A 88 -4.24 -3.93 0.86
CA TYR A 88 -5.42 -3.09 1.06
C TYR A 88 -5.97 -2.67 -0.30
N ILE A 89 -7.26 -2.85 -0.54
CA ILE A 89 -7.92 -2.35 -1.74
C ILE A 89 -9.03 -1.40 -1.33
N LEU A 90 -8.81 -0.12 -1.57
CA LEU A 90 -9.69 0.96 -1.16
C LEU A 90 -10.63 1.36 -2.32
N GLY A 91 -11.86 1.72 -1.97
CA GLY A 91 -12.86 2.16 -2.95
C GLY A 91 -13.68 1.06 -3.61
N ILE A 92 -13.54 -0.21 -3.20
CA ILE A 92 -14.44 -1.29 -3.66
C ILE A 92 -15.86 -1.03 -3.13
N LYS A 93 -16.83 -0.91 -4.04
CA LYS A 93 -18.25 -0.70 -3.69
C LYS A 93 -18.86 -1.95 -3.03
N ASP A 94 -18.65 -3.11 -3.63
CA ASP A 94 -19.10 -4.39 -3.07
C ASP A 94 -18.02 -4.99 -2.17
N LYS A 95 -18.23 -4.84 -0.86
CA LYS A 95 -17.30 -5.36 0.17
C LYS A 95 -17.23 -6.89 0.21
N LYS A 96 -18.14 -7.62 -0.43
CA LYS A 96 -18.14 -9.09 -0.46
C LYS A 96 -17.43 -9.66 -1.67
N TYR A 97 -17.22 -8.85 -2.71
CA TYR A 97 -16.70 -9.28 -4.01
C TYR A 97 -15.42 -10.12 -3.88
N LEU A 98 -14.43 -9.64 -3.11
CA LEU A 98 -13.15 -10.34 -2.96
C LEU A 98 -13.31 -11.71 -2.31
N ALA A 99 -14.06 -11.78 -1.20
CA ALA A 99 -14.26 -13.04 -0.48
C ALA A 99 -15.09 -14.03 -1.30
N GLN A 100 -16.06 -13.57 -2.07
CA GLN A 100 -16.88 -14.46 -2.91
C GLN A 100 -16.16 -14.94 -4.17
N THR A 101 -15.22 -14.16 -4.70
CA THR A 101 -14.51 -14.49 -5.93
C THR A 101 -13.23 -15.30 -5.68
N TYR A 102 -12.56 -15.07 -4.55
CA TYR A 102 -11.21 -15.59 -4.27
C TYR A 102 -11.02 -16.21 -2.87
N GLY A 103 -12.07 -16.25 -2.04
CA GLY A 103 -12.02 -16.71 -0.65
C GLY A 103 -12.47 -18.15 -0.44
#